data_AF-A0A2N1AQF2-F1
#
_entry.id   AF-A0A2N1AQF2-F1
#
_cell.length_a   1.000
_cell.length_b   1.000
_cell.length_c   1.000
_cell.angle_alpha   90.00
_cell.angle_beta   90.00
_cell.angle_gamma   90.00
#
_symmetry.space_group_name_H-M   'P 1'
#
loop_
_entity.id
_entity.type
_entity.pdbx_description
1 polymer ?
#
loop_
_entity_poly.entity_id
_entity_poly.type
_entity_poly.pdbx_seq_one_letter_code
_entity_poly.pdbx_strand_id
1 'polypeptide(L)'
;MRTSRSQLPQQWTDRQPMSESEQTTAPAQNRKPKRRRRKPRRRQSNWDLRQFQVPAVAGKWRFHDFDLPLPLMRAIHAQGFEYCTPIQAEALRQTLLGGDIVGKAQTGTGKTAAFLISVMAYFLEEPAPNGQKPGAPRALIIAPTRELALQIEKDAKALARFTQLNVASVVGGMDYQKQRESLGSKIDILVATPGRLLDFHQKRDIDLNEVEVLVLDEADRMLSMGFIPDVKRIIRYTPKKEERQTFLFSATFTDDILNLASQWTLDPAHVEIEVTVENQADIDQRVYLVSDDDKQRLLVNLLQQESFERVMVFGNRRDLVRKLDDLLKKAGVSVAMLSGDVPQGQRIKTLESFREGEIQVLVATDVAGRGIHIEDVSHVINYTLPEDPEDYVHRIGRTGRAGAKGVSISFVGEEDAFSLPEIERYINDKLPCVHPPEGML
;
A
#
# COMPACT_ATOMS: atom_id res chain seq x y z
N MET A 1 62.80 43.39 -65.19
CA MET A 1 62.04 44.55 -64.68
C MET A 1 61.73 44.22 -63.20
N ARG A 2 62.12 44.99 -62.17
CA ARG A 2 61.99 46.44 -61.92
C ARG A 2 60.53 46.88 -62.12
N THR A 3 59.78 47.40 -61.15
CA THR A 3 60.06 48.06 -59.86
C THR A 3 59.13 47.48 -58.75
N SER A 4 59.14 47.90 -57.47
CA SER A 4 59.78 49.04 -56.80
C SER A 4 60.36 48.65 -55.42
N ARG A 5 61.22 49.53 -54.89
CA ARG A 5 61.79 49.45 -53.54
C ARG A 5 61.96 50.89 -53.03
N SER A 6 61.98 51.05 -51.70
CA SER A 6 62.49 52.21 -50.94
C SER A 6 61.96 53.62 -51.27
N GLN A 7 61.45 54.30 -50.25
CA GLN A 7 62.13 55.48 -49.72
C GLN A 7 61.84 55.65 -48.22
N LEU A 8 62.88 56.06 -47.48
CA LEU A 8 62.83 56.66 -46.15
C LEU A 8 63.50 58.03 -46.28
N PRO A 9 63.13 59.01 -45.45
CA PRO A 9 64.14 59.44 -44.47
C PRO A 9 63.56 59.89 -43.11
N GLN A 10 64.41 59.81 -42.06
CA GLN A 10 64.70 60.80 -41.00
C GLN A 10 63.53 61.56 -40.29
N GLN A 11 63.54 61.84 -38.99
CA GLN A 11 64.60 61.77 -37.95
C GLN A 11 63.94 61.89 -36.53
N TRP A 12 64.75 62.17 -35.49
CA TRP A 12 64.37 62.68 -34.15
C TRP A 12 63.94 61.68 -33.04
N THR A 13 64.94 61.35 -32.22
CA THR A 13 64.92 61.39 -30.73
C THR A 13 63.85 60.65 -29.91
N ASP A 14 64.33 59.56 -29.30
CA ASP A 14 64.40 59.36 -27.82
C ASP A 14 63.15 58.89 -27.04
N ARG A 15 63.44 58.03 -26.03
CA ARG A 15 62.61 57.59 -24.88
C ARG A 15 61.64 56.39 -25.04
N GLN A 16 61.35 55.84 -23.86
CA GLN A 16 60.81 54.52 -23.56
C GLN A 16 59.28 54.44 -23.77
N PRO A 17 58.72 53.23 -23.99
CA PRO A 17 57.27 53.06 -24.10
C PRO A 17 56.56 53.23 -22.74
N MET A 18 55.73 54.27 -22.63
CA MET A 18 54.57 54.29 -21.75
C MET A 18 53.31 53.91 -22.55
N SER A 19 52.29 53.36 -21.90
CA SER A 19 51.05 52.92 -22.54
C SER A 19 49.79 53.50 -21.86
N GLU A 20 49.26 54.55 -22.46
CA GLU A 20 47.92 55.13 -22.30
C GLU A 20 47.39 55.35 -23.75
N SER A 21 46.11 55.34 -24.11
CA SER A 21 44.82 55.07 -23.43
C SER A 21 43.84 54.44 -24.49
N GLU A 22 42.55 54.08 -24.30
CA GLU A 22 41.58 54.13 -23.19
C GLU A 22 40.37 53.18 -23.48
N GLN A 23 39.21 53.40 -22.83
CA GLN A 23 37.80 53.21 -23.26
C GLN A 23 37.42 51.99 -24.16
N THR A 24 36.40 51.17 -23.83
CA THR A 24 35.03 51.58 -23.46
C THR A 24 34.25 50.58 -22.56
N THR A 25 33.36 51.13 -21.73
CA THR A 25 32.06 50.60 -21.22
C THR A 25 31.92 49.28 -20.42
N ALA A 26 31.14 49.42 -19.33
CA ALA A 26 30.49 48.48 -18.39
C ALA A 26 29.78 47.22 -18.98
N PRO A 27 29.32 46.22 -18.16
CA PRO A 27 29.07 46.28 -16.71
C PRO A 27 29.59 45.12 -15.83
N ALA A 28 29.47 45.29 -14.52
CA ALA A 28 29.91 44.33 -13.50
C ALA A 28 29.06 43.05 -13.44
N GLN A 29 29.71 41.89 -13.24
CA GLN A 29 29.03 40.62 -12.98
C GLN A 29 29.54 39.89 -11.72
N ASN A 30 28.59 39.42 -10.92
CA ASN A 30 28.73 38.73 -9.64
C ASN A 30 29.83 37.65 -9.59
N ARG A 31 30.89 37.89 -8.80
CA ARG A 31 31.78 36.81 -8.30
C ARG A 31 31.05 35.95 -7.26
N LYS A 32 30.22 35.01 -7.71
CA LYS A 32 29.57 34.02 -6.83
C LYS A 32 30.63 33.23 -6.04
N PRO A 33 30.53 33.11 -4.69
CA PRO A 33 31.50 32.36 -3.91
C PRO A 33 31.42 30.86 -4.24
N LYS A 34 32.58 30.21 -4.43
CA LYS A 34 32.66 28.75 -4.63
C LYS A 34 32.20 28.02 -3.35
N ARG A 35 30.90 27.71 -3.26
CA ARG A 35 30.35 26.79 -2.26
C ARG A 35 31.08 25.45 -2.35
N ARG A 36 32.05 25.21 -1.46
CA ARG A 36 32.59 23.86 -1.19
C ARG A 36 31.38 22.98 -0.83
N ARG A 37 30.97 22.09 -1.73
CA ARG A 37 30.02 21.01 -1.41
C ARG A 37 30.63 20.20 -0.27
N ARG A 38 30.15 20.39 0.97
CA ARG A 38 30.37 19.41 2.04
C ARG A 38 29.84 18.09 1.50
N LYS A 39 30.70 17.07 1.40
CA LYS A 39 30.21 15.69 1.23
C LYS A 39 29.18 15.44 2.34
N PRO A 40 28.01 14.85 2.05
CA PRO A 40 27.06 14.52 3.12
C PRO A 40 27.79 13.65 4.13
N ARG A 41 27.82 14.08 5.40
CA ARG A 41 28.23 13.20 6.49
C ARG A 41 27.18 12.07 6.52
N ARG A 42 27.49 10.90 5.97
CA ARG A 42 26.80 9.66 6.34
C ARG A 42 26.88 9.60 7.87
N ARG A 43 25.76 9.84 8.55
CA ARG A 43 25.61 9.48 9.96
C ARG A 43 25.60 7.95 9.97
N GLN A 44 26.79 7.34 10.06
CA GLN A 44 26.88 5.98 10.58
C GLN A 44 26.17 6.01 11.93
N SER A 45 25.07 5.26 12.01
CA SER A 45 24.31 5.15 13.24
C SER A 45 25.03 4.15 14.13
N ASN A 46 25.21 4.48 15.41
CA ASN A 46 25.66 3.52 16.41
C ASN A 46 24.53 2.54 16.79
N TRP A 47 23.76 2.08 15.80
CA TRP A 47 22.70 1.09 16.00
C TRP A 47 23.23 -0.29 15.62
N ASP A 48 22.98 -1.27 16.48
CA ASP A 48 23.35 -2.66 16.31
C ASP A 48 22.25 -3.58 16.87
N LEU A 49 22.34 -4.88 16.56
CA LEU A 49 21.39 -5.90 17.02
C LEU A 49 21.29 -5.99 18.56
N ARG A 50 22.31 -5.53 19.31
CA ARG A 50 22.28 -5.50 20.78
C ARG A 50 21.24 -4.52 21.35
N GLN A 51 20.71 -3.62 20.53
CA GLN A 51 19.60 -2.73 20.85
C GLN A 51 18.22 -3.33 20.55
N PHE A 52 18.15 -4.52 19.95
CA PHE A 52 16.90 -5.23 19.63
C PHE A 52 16.74 -6.45 20.54
N GLN A 53 16.30 -6.21 21.78
CA GLN A 53 16.32 -7.22 22.85
C GLN A 53 14.99 -7.98 22.96
N VAL A 54 14.65 -8.75 21.92
CA VAL A 54 13.44 -9.59 21.91
C VAL A 54 13.77 -10.99 22.48
N PRO A 55 13.19 -11.38 23.63
CA PRO A 55 13.47 -12.68 24.26
C PRO A 55 12.96 -13.84 23.41
N ALA A 56 13.59 -15.01 23.54
CA ALA A 56 13.12 -16.20 22.85
C ALA A 56 11.85 -16.74 23.54
N VAL A 57 10.79 -16.98 22.76
CA VAL A 57 9.51 -17.52 23.24
C VAL A 57 9.18 -18.74 22.40
N ALA A 58 8.87 -19.87 23.05
CA ALA A 58 8.55 -21.12 22.35
C ALA A 58 7.37 -20.92 21.38
N GLY A 59 7.51 -21.42 20.14
CA GLY A 59 6.51 -21.26 19.08
C GLY A 59 6.51 -19.89 18.38
N LYS A 60 7.27 -18.89 18.85
CA LYS A 60 7.39 -17.59 18.18
C LYS A 60 8.77 -17.41 17.53
N TRP A 61 8.77 -16.81 16.34
CA TRP A 61 9.97 -16.44 15.60
C TRP A 61 10.24 -14.94 15.74
N ARG A 62 11.50 -14.52 15.72
CA ARG A 62 11.90 -13.10 15.79
C ARG A 62 12.63 -12.73 14.51
N PHE A 63 12.55 -11.47 14.09
CA PHE A 63 13.15 -11.06 12.81
C PHE A 63 14.68 -11.25 12.75
N HIS A 64 15.38 -11.16 13.88
CA HIS A 64 16.83 -11.45 13.94
C HIS A 64 17.19 -12.94 13.90
N ASP A 65 16.21 -13.85 13.93
CA ASP A 65 16.45 -15.29 13.76
C ASP A 65 16.63 -15.66 12.26
N PHE A 66 16.50 -14.69 11.34
CA PHE A 66 16.58 -14.82 9.89
C PHE A 66 17.82 -14.13 9.25
N ASP A 67 18.84 -13.79 10.05
CA ASP A 67 20.10 -13.10 9.65
C ASP A 67 19.94 -11.83 8.78
N LEU A 68 18.80 -11.14 8.92
CA LEU A 68 18.43 -10.02 8.05
C LEU A 68 19.43 -8.84 8.13
N PRO A 69 19.72 -8.16 7.00
CA PRO A 69 20.67 -7.05 6.94
C PRO A 69 20.43 -5.94 7.98
N LEU A 70 21.50 -5.50 8.66
CA LEU A 70 21.45 -4.50 9.74
C LEU A 70 20.62 -3.23 9.43
N PRO A 71 20.64 -2.64 8.20
CA PRO A 71 19.79 -1.50 7.89
C PRO A 71 18.29 -1.80 7.94
N LEU A 72 17.89 -3.02 7.55
CA LEU A 72 16.52 -3.51 7.55
C LEU A 72 16.07 -3.91 8.95
N MET A 73 16.91 -4.65 9.71
CA MET A 73 16.66 -4.95 11.13
C MET A 73 16.48 -3.68 11.97
N ARG A 74 17.22 -2.62 11.67
CA ARG A 74 17.03 -1.31 12.30
C ARG A 74 15.67 -0.69 11.98
N ALA A 75 15.15 -0.91 10.77
CA ALA A 75 13.86 -0.39 10.36
C ALA A 75 12.70 -1.18 10.99
N ILE A 76 12.80 -2.51 11.02
CA ILE A 76 11.92 -3.44 11.74
C ILE A 76 11.78 -3.01 13.22
N HIS A 77 12.90 -2.82 13.91
CA HIS A 77 12.91 -2.29 15.28
C HIS A 77 12.26 -0.90 15.38
N ALA A 78 12.53 0.00 14.43
CA ALA A 78 11.92 1.33 14.38
C ALA A 78 10.44 1.35 13.91
N GLN A 79 9.84 0.19 13.66
CA GLN A 79 8.39 -0.02 13.49
C GLN A 79 7.76 -0.74 14.69
N GLY A 80 8.53 -1.08 15.72
CA GLY A 80 8.03 -1.80 16.90
C GLY A 80 7.77 -3.28 16.65
N PHE A 81 8.27 -3.85 15.54
CA PHE A 81 8.10 -5.26 15.23
C PHE A 81 9.06 -6.11 16.07
N GLU A 82 8.53 -6.86 17.05
CA GLU A 82 9.32 -7.77 17.90
C GLU A 82 9.40 -9.19 17.32
N TYR A 83 8.24 -9.84 17.16
CA TYR A 83 8.08 -11.20 16.68
C TYR A 83 7.41 -11.21 15.30
N CYS A 84 7.72 -12.22 14.50
CA CYS A 84 7.03 -12.49 13.25
C CYS A 84 5.64 -13.07 13.54
N THR A 85 4.62 -12.64 12.78
CA THR A 85 3.33 -13.34 12.69
C THR A 85 3.51 -14.70 12.00
N PRO A 86 2.56 -15.65 12.10
CA PRO A 86 2.70 -16.96 11.46
C PRO A 86 2.99 -16.89 9.96
N ILE A 87 2.27 -16.03 9.22
CA ILE A 87 2.50 -15.84 7.78
C ILE A 87 3.89 -15.24 7.50
N GLN A 88 4.39 -14.35 8.35
CA GLN A 88 5.75 -13.80 8.22
C GLN A 88 6.81 -14.87 8.50
N ALA A 89 6.65 -15.67 9.54
CA ALA A 89 7.62 -16.69 9.92
C ALA A 89 7.76 -17.78 8.85
N GLU A 90 6.64 -18.31 8.35
CA GLU A 90 6.65 -19.32 7.29
C GLU A 90 7.10 -18.73 5.94
N ALA A 91 6.65 -17.52 5.58
CA ALA A 91 7.05 -16.92 4.31
C ALA A 91 8.54 -16.55 4.27
N LEU A 92 9.11 -16.02 5.36
CA LEU A 92 10.53 -15.66 5.40
C LEU A 92 11.44 -16.89 5.27
N ARG A 93 11.07 -18.06 5.85
CA ARG A 93 11.87 -19.30 5.68
C ARG A 93 11.99 -19.78 4.23
N GLN A 94 11.01 -19.48 3.38
CA GLN A 94 10.99 -19.90 1.97
C GLN A 94 11.58 -18.81 1.05
N THR A 95 11.10 -17.58 1.22
CA THR A 95 11.40 -16.47 0.30
C THR A 95 12.82 -15.92 0.46
N LEU A 96 13.44 -16.01 1.65
CA LEU A 96 14.85 -15.67 1.82
C LEU A 96 15.82 -16.71 1.21
N LEU A 97 15.31 -17.91 0.87
CA LEU A 97 16.07 -18.94 0.15
C LEU A 97 15.92 -18.84 -1.38
N GLY A 98 15.27 -17.78 -1.88
CA GLY A 98 15.01 -17.58 -3.32
C GLY A 98 13.81 -18.35 -3.89
N GLY A 99 13.05 -19.08 -3.04
CA GLY A 99 11.87 -19.83 -3.48
C GLY A 99 10.61 -18.97 -3.65
N ASP A 100 9.73 -19.38 -4.56
CA ASP A 100 8.41 -18.78 -4.75
C ASP A 100 7.45 -19.16 -3.60
N ILE A 101 6.39 -18.36 -3.41
CA ILE A 101 5.37 -18.62 -2.39
C ILE A 101 3.95 -18.35 -2.91
N VAL A 102 3.04 -19.21 -2.48
CA VAL A 102 1.58 -19.06 -2.64
C VAL A 102 0.99 -19.06 -1.22
N GLY A 103 0.64 -17.86 -0.72
CA GLY A 103 0.28 -17.63 0.68
C GLY A 103 -1.19 -17.29 0.88
N LYS A 104 -1.92 -18.13 1.61
CA LYS A 104 -3.29 -17.88 2.07
C LYS A 104 -3.26 -17.21 3.44
N ALA A 105 -3.58 -15.92 3.48
CA ALA A 105 -3.78 -15.20 4.73
C ALA A 105 -4.61 -13.93 4.52
N GLN A 106 -5.43 -13.59 5.52
CA GLN A 106 -6.31 -12.42 5.51
C GLN A 106 -5.55 -11.08 5.50
N THR A 107 -6.22 -9.97 5.18
CA THR A 107 -5.66 -8.62 5.38
C THR A 107 -5.36 -8.38 6.88
N GLY A 108 -4.28 -7.67 7.21
CA GLY A 108 -3.90 -7.39 8.61
C GLY A 108 -3.04 -8.47 9.30
N THR A 109 -2.91 -9.67 8.70
CA THR A 109 -2.05 -10.76 9.21
C THR A 109 -0.53 -10.47 9.11
N GLY A 110 -0.14 -9.34 8.52
CA GLY A 110 1.26 -8.92 8.39
C GLY A 110 1.94 -9.30 7.06
N LYS A 111 1.18 -9.78 6.05
CA LYS A 111 1.68 -10.14 4.70
C LYS A 111 2.63 -9.10 4.11
N THR A 112 2.25 -7.83 4.15
CA THR A 112 2.99 -6.69 3.61
C THR A 112 4.43 -6.63 4.13
N ALA A 113 4.62 -6.77 5.45
CA ALA A 113 5.95 -6.78 6.02
C ALA A 113 6.75 -8.04 5.62
N ALA A 114 6.11 -9.20 5.45
CA ALA A 114 6.79 -10.41 5.01
C ALA A 114 7.47 -10.21 3.64
N PHE A 115 6.70 -9.89 2.59
CA PHE A 115 7.26 -9.77 1.25
C PHE A 115 8.19 -8.56 1.08
N LEU A 116 7.93 -7.45 1.79
CA LEU A 116 8.83 -6.30 1.76
C LEU A 116 10.16 -6.59 2.44
N ILE A 117 10.19 -7.38 3.51
CA ILE A 117 11.43 -7.80 4.17
C ILE A 117 12.22 -8.73 3.25
N SER A 118 11.59 -9.71 2.59
CA SER A 118 12.27 -10.60 1.64
C SER A 118 12.89 -9.83 0.47
N VAL A 119 12.12 -8.95 -0.18
CA VAL A 119 12.60 -8.08 -1.28
C VAL A 119 13.76 -7.19 -0.82
N MET A 120 13.67 -6.59 0.37
CA MET A 120 14.71 -5.67 0.86
C MET A 120 15.96 -6.38 1.37
N ALA A 121 15.85 -7.59 1.91
CA ALA A 121 17.01 -8.41 2.28
C ALA A 121 17.81 -8.73 1.03
N TYR A 122 17.15 -9.34 0.03
CA TYR A 122 17.75 -9.67 -1.27
C TYR A 122 18.40 -8.45 -1.93
N PHE A 123 17.74 -7.28 -1.98
CA PHE A 123 18.33 -6.08 -2.61
C PHE A 123 19.40 -5.36 -1.78
N LEU A 124 19.60 -5.71 -0.50
CA LEU A 124 20.68 -5.21 0.34
C LEU A 124 21.93 -6.09 0.29
N GLU A 125 21.77 -7.38 -0.01
CA GLU A 125 22.83 -8.36 -0.19
C GLU A 125 23.30 -8.39 -1.65
N GLU A 126 22.37 -8.52 -2.60
CA GLU A 126 22.63 -8.47 -4.04
C GLU A 126 22.35 -7.05 -4.59
N PRO A 127 23.40 -6.23 -4.82
CA PRO A 127 23.24 -4.85 -5.28
C PRO A 127 22.78 -4.80 -6.74
N ALA A 128 21.94 -3.81 -7.06
CA ALA A 128 21.40 -3.61 -8.39
C ALA A 128 22.48 -3.63 -9.50
N PRO A 129 22.25 -4.31 -10.63
CA PRO A 129 23.19 -4.38 -11.74
C PRO A 129 23.70 -3.01 -12.22
N ASN A 130 24.97 -2.96 -12.60
CA ASN A 130 25.62 -1.74 -13.11
C ASN A 130 24.90 -1.21 -14.36
N GLY A 131 24.16 -0.11 -14.23
CA GLY A 131 23.47 0.55 -15.34
C GLY A 131 21.95 0.36 -15.41
N GLN A 132 21.32 -0.18 -14.35
CA GLN A 132 19.85 -0.25 -14.21
C GLN A 132 19.16 1.04 -14.70
N LYS A 133 18.12 0.90 -15.54
CA LYS A 133 17.53 2.05 -16.24
C LYS A 133 16.60 2.87 -15.34
N PRO A 134 16.44 4.20 -15.57
CA PRO A 134 15.31 4.95 -15.02
C PRO A 134 13.98 4.31 -15.46
N GLY A 135 13.01 4.22 -14.55
CA GLY A 135 11.72 3.58 -14.82
C GLY A 135 11.76 2.04 -14.94
N ALA A 136 12.90 1.38 -14.68
CA ALA A 136 13.00 -0.08 -14.67
C ALA A 136 13.16 -0.62 -13.23
N PRO A 137 12.08 -1.08 -12.57
CA PRO A 137 12.14 -1.54 -11.17
C PRO A 137 12.63 -2.99 -11.05
N ARG A 138 13.42 -3.29 -10.01
CA ARG A 138 13.84 -4.67 -9.68
C ARG A 138 12.70 -5.46 -9.03
N ALA A 139 11.91 -4.83 -8.15
CA ALA A 139 10.72 -5.45 -7.58
C ALA A 139 9.45 -4.76 -8.08
N LEU A 140 8.46 -5.57 -8.47
CA LEU A 140 7.15 -5.13 -8.90
C LEU A 140 6.06 -5.73 -8.00
N ILE A 141 5.35 -4.87 -7.26
CA ILE A 141 4.26 -5.28 -6.38
C ILE A 141 2.94 -4.80 -6.98
N ILE A 142 2.06 -5.74 -7.34
CA ILE A 142 0.74 -5.46 -7.89
C ILE A 142 -0.31 -5.59 -6.78
N ALA A 143 -1.17 -4.58 -6.67
CA ALA A 143 -2.32 -4.57 -5.77
C ALA A 143 -3.61 -4.13 -6.50
N PRO A 144 -4.80 -4.68 -6.17
CA PRO A 144 -6.06 -4.37 -6.83
C PRO A 144 -6.50 -2.91 -6.69
N THR A 145 -6.19 -2.23 -5.59
CA THR A 145 -6.62 -0.83 -5.36
C THR A 145 -5.51 0.14 -5.01
N ARG A 146 -5.80 1.42 -5.28
CA ARG A 146 -4.93 2.57 -5.03
C ARG A 146 -4.54 2.65 -3.57
N GLU A 147 -5.51 2.39 -2.69
CA GLU A 147 -5.36 2.51 -1.23
C GLU A 147 -4.41 1.44 -0.68
N LEU A 148 -4.52 0.20 -1.14
CA LEU A 148 -3.58 -0.86 -0.78
C LEU A 148 -2.20 -0.59 -1.37
N ALA A 149 -2.11 -0.16 -2.63
CA ALA A 149 -0.83 0.20 -3.26
C ALA A 149 -0.12 1.35 -2.52
N LEU A 150 -0.85 2.38 -2.09
CA LEU A 150 -0.30 3.51 -1.32
C LEU A 150 0.06 3.11 0.12
N GLN A 151 -0.68 2.18 0.74
CA GLN A 151 -0.32 1.61 2.05
C GLN A 151 0.97 0.79 1.95
N ILE A 152 1.07 -0.13 0.98
CA ILE A 152 2.31 -0.89 0.72
C ILE A 152 3.48 0.07 0.40
N GLU A 153 3.27 1.15 -0.36
CA GLU A 153 4.31 2.16 -0.60
C GLU A 153 4.77 2.86 0.68
N LYS A 154 3.85 3.22 1.58
CA LYS A 154 4.13 3.81 2.89
C LYS A 154 4.95 2.84 3.75
N ASP A 155 4.53 1.59 3.84
CA ASP A 155 5.17 0.56 4.66
C ASP A 155 6.55 0.19 4.10
N ALA A 156 6.68 0.13 2.77
CA ALA A 156 7.95 -0.03 2.08
C ALA A 156 8.90 1.15 2.30
N LYS A 157 8.41 2.40 2.32
CA LYS A 157 9.21 3.57 2.66
C LYS A 157 9.64 3.59 4.13
N ALA A 158 8.84 3.01 5.03
CA ALA A 158 9.19 2.89 6.44
C ALA A 158 10.28 1.82 6.68
N LEU A 159 10.18 0.65 6.04
CA LEU A 159 11.20 -0.40 6.07
C LEU A 159 12.49 0.02 5.33
N ALA A 160 12.38 0.72 4.20
CA ALA A 160 13.54 1.23 3.46
C ALA A 160 14.25 2.43 4.14
N ARG A 161 13.71 2.98 5.23
CA ARG A 161 14.13 4.26 5.87
C ARG A 161 15.62 4.40 6.17
N PHE A 162 16.33 3.31 6.41
CA PHE A 162 17.78 3.31 6.72
C PHE A 162 18.66 2.72 5.61
N THR A 163 18.06 2.43 4.45
CA THR A 163 18.71 1.85 3.27
C THR A 163 19.12 2.94 2.25
N GLN A 164 19.38 2.55 1.00
CA GLN A 164 19.44 3.44 -0.16
C GLN A 164 18.45 3.02 -1.26
N LEU A 165 17.47 2.17 -0.94
CA LEU A 165 16.47 1.65 -1.86
C LEU A 165 15.40 2.70 -2.14
N ASN A 166 15.01 2.82 -3.41
CA ASN A 166 14.08 3.83 -3.90
C ASN A 166 12.71 3.19 -4.14
N VAL A 167 11.70 3.70 -3.45
CA VAL A 167 10.33 3.18 -3.49
C VAL A 167 9.40 4.22 -4.14
N ALA A 168 8.61 3.79 -5.10
CA ALA A 168 7.59 4.59 -5.77
C ALA A 168 6.28 3.81 -5.95
N SER A 169 5.17 4.51 -6.20
CA SER A 169 3.92 3.89 -6.65
C SER A 169 3.37 4.51 -7.94
N VAL A 170 2.61 3.72 -8.70
CA VAL A 170 1.83 4.17 -9.85
C VAL A 170 0.38 3.68 -9.78
N VAL A 171 -0.54 4.61 -9.52
CA VAL A 171 -1.95 4.30 -9.20
C VAL A 171 -2.93 5.16 -9.97
N GLY A 172 -4.08 4.57 -10.33
CA GLY A 172 -5.16 5.28 -11.00
C GLY A 172 -5.70 6.47 -10.18
N GLY A 173 -6.32 7.45 -10.84
CA GLY A 173 -6.92 8.62 -10.17
C GLY A 173 -5.94 9.66 -9.61
N MET A 174 -4.64 9.37 -9.53
CA MET A 174 -3.60 10.34 -9.21
C MET A 174 -2.99 11.00 -10.46
N ASP A 175 -2.47 12.21 -10.26
CA ASP A 175 -1.79 13.07 -11.25
C ASP A 175 -0.72 12.29 -12.04
N TYR A 176 -0.90 12.23 -13.36
CA TYR A 176 -0.06 11.41 -14.24
C TYR A 176 1.35 11.99 -14.39
N GLN A 177 1.49 13.32 -14.47
CA GLN A 177 2.76 13.97 -14.75
C GLN A 177 3.67 13.91 -13.51
N LYS A 178 3.13 14.07 -12.30
CA LYS A 178 3.90 13.91 -11.05
C LYS A 178 4.41 12.48 -10.84
N GLN A 179 3.58 11.48 -11.17
CA GLN A 179 4.03 10.07 -11.19
C GLN A 179 5.15 9.89 -12.23
N ARG A 180 4.98 10.39 -13.45
CA ARG A 180 6.00 10.35 -14.51
C ARG A 180 7.33 10.99 -14.09
N GLU A 181 7.28 12.09 -13.36
CA GLU A 181 8.47 12.76 -12.81
C GLU A 181 9.18 11.92 -11.74
N SER A 182 8.45 11.18 -10.89
CA SER A 182 9.08 10.21 -9.97
C SER A 182 9.72 9.01 -10.69
N LEU A 183 9.13 8.56 -11.80
CA LEU A 183 9.67 7.47 -12.64
C LEU A 183 10.98 7.85 -13.34
N GLY A 184 11.27 9.14 -13.51
CA GLY A 184 12.51 9.66 -14.11
C GLY A 184 13.78 9.45 -13.27
N SER A 185 13.75 8.57 -12.27
CA SER A 185 14.84 8.25 -11.35
C SER A 185 15.05 6.74 -11.24
N LYS A 186 16.07 6.30 -10.51
CA LYS A 186 16.26 4.87 -10.20
C LYS A 186 15.13 4.42 -9.26
N ILE A 187 14.47 3.32 -9.59
CA ILE A 187 13.44 2.69 -8.75
C ILE A 187 13.97 1.31 -8.35
N ASP A 188 14.00 0.98 -7.06
CA ASP A 188 14.31 -0.37 -6.60
C ASP A 188 13.01 -1.18 -6.47
N ILE A 189 11.98 -0.58 -5.88
CA ILE A 189 10.67 -1.20 -5.63
C ILE A 189 9.56 -0.31 -6.20
N LEU A 190 8.73 -0.86 -7.07
CA LEU A 190 7.52 -0.21 -7.62
C LEU A 190 6.25 -0.91 -7.13
N VAL A 191 5.33 -0.15 -6.56
CA VAL A 191 3.97 -0.63 -6.22
C VAL A 191 2.95 -0.10 -7.23
N ALA A 192 2.05 -0.94 -7.76
CA ALA A 192 1.19 -0.52 -8.86
C ALA A 192 -0.23 -1.13 -8.84
N THR A 193 -1.19 -0.35 -9.35
CA THR A 193 -2.51 -0.89 -9.77
C THR A 193 -2.46 -1.29 -11.25
N PRO A 194 -3.00 -2.45 -11.67
CA PRO A 194 -2.79 -3.02 -13.01
C PRO A 194 -2.94 -2.06 -14.20
N GLY A 195 -4.09 -1.37 -14.32
CA GLY A 195 -4.34 -0.47 -15.45
C GLY A 195 -3.35 0.70 -15.55
N ARG A 196 -2.99 1.31 -14.41
CA ARG A 196 -2.02 2.43 -14.40
C ARG A 196 -0.58 1.97 -14.68
N LEU A 197 -0.23 0.73 -14.35
CA LEU A 197 1.05 0.17 -14.76
C LEU A 197 1.12 0.04 -16.29
N LEU A 198 0.05 -0.48 -16.90
CA LEU A 198 -0.07 -0.58 -18.35
C LEU A 198 -0.08 0.79 -19.04
N ASP A 199 -0.74 1.82 -18.48
CA ASP A 199 -0.70 3.20 -19.00
C ASP A 199 0.75 3.73 -19.17
N PHE A 200 1.62 3.46 -18.19
CA PHE A 200 3.02 3.91 -18.19
C PHE A 200 3.92 3.01 -19.04
N HIS A 201 3.73 1.69 -18.99
CA HIS A 201 4.49 0.76 -19.80
C HIS A 201 4.25 0.98 -21.31
N GLN A 202 2.99 1.17 -21.72
CA GLN A 202 2.63 1.44 -23.13
C GLN A 202 3.27 2.73 -23.67
N LYS A 203 3.47 3.75 -22.81
CA LYS A 203 4.15 5.01 -23.16
C LYS A 203 5.68 4.94 -23.00
N ARG A 204 6.22 3.78 -22.63
CA ARG A 204 7.65 3.52 -22.37
C ARG A 204 8.25 4.36 -21.24
N ASP A 205 7.40 4.75 -20.28
CA ASP A 205 7.84 5.38 -19.02
C ASP A 205 8.25 4.33 -17.97
N ILE A 206 7.89 3.05 -18.18
CA ILE A 206 8.28 1.91 -17.35
C ILE A 206 8.74 0.74 -18.23
N ASP A 207 9.90 0.18 -17.90
CA ASP A 207 10.45 -1.03 -18.51
C ASP A 207 10.38 -2.18 -17.49
N LEU A 208 9.67 -3.25 -17.81
CA LEU A 208 9.43 -4.37 -16.88
C LEU A 208 10.43 -5.53 -17.07
N ASN A 209 11.34 -5.45 -18.03
CA ASN A 209 12.32 -6.51 -18.32
C ASN A 209 13.42 -6.65 -17.25
N GLU A 210 13.50 -5.76 -16.26
CA GLU A 210 14.47 -5.81 -15.14
C GLU A 210 13.83 -6.26 -13.81
N VAL A 211 12.59 -6.81 -13.85
CA VAL A 211 11.89 -7.31 -12.66
C VAL A 211 12.44 -8.67 -12.21
N GLU A 212 13.20 -8.66 -11.13
CA GLU A 212 13.78 -9.82 -10.44
C GLU A 212 12.79 -10.45 -9.43
N VAL A 213 11.89 -9.65 -8.83
CA VAL A 213 10.87 -10.13 -7.90
C VAL A 213 9.48 -9.57 -8.25
N LEU A 214 8.52 -10.46 -8.46
CA LEU A 214 7.10 -10.14 -8.69
C LEU A 214 6.27 -10.48 -7.44
N VAL A 215 5.44 -9.54 -6.99
CA VAL A 215 4.47 -9.76 -5.90
C VAL A 215 3.06 -9.45 -6.39
N LEU A 216 2.11 -10.33 -6.07
CA LEU A 216 0.69 -10.18 -6.35
C LEU A 216 -0.07 -10.28 -5.02
N ASP A 217 -0.60 -9.17 -4.50
CA ASP A 217 -1.34 -9.12 -3.22
C ASP A 217 -2.84 -8.88 -3.43
N GLU A 218 -3.69 -9.51 -2.60
CA GLU A 218 -5.14 -9.64 -2.79
C GLU A 218 -5.49 -10.16 -4.22
N ALA A 219 -4.97 -11.35 -4.57
CA ALA A 219 -5.10 -11.96 -5.90
C ALA A 219 -6.53 -12.41 -6.25
N ASP A 220 -7.24 -13.05 -5.31
CA ASP A 220 -8.70 -13.25 -5.29
C ASP A 220 -9.48 -11.97 -5.64
N ARG A 221 -9.06 -10.85 -5.07
CA ARG A 221 -9.71 -9.58 -5.31
C ARG A 221 -9.39 -9.03 -6.70
N MET A 222 -8.19 -9.22 -7.21
CA MET A 222 -7.86 -8.96 -8.63
C MET A 222 -8.69 -9.82 -9.60
N LEU A 223 -9.09 -11.03 -9.19
CA LEU A 223 -10.08 -11.85 -9.90
C LEU A 223 -11.48 -11.23 -9.83
N SER A 224 -12.01 -10.95 -8.64
CA SER A 224 -13.34 -10.35 -8.45
C SER A 224 -13.53 -8.98 -9.15
N MET A 225 -12.46 -8.19 -9.26
CA MET A 225 -12.46 -6.89 -9.93
C MET A 225 -12.18 -6.98 -11.44
N GLY A 226 -12.03 -8.18 -12.00
CA GLY A 226 -11.83 -8.41 -13.44
C GLY A 226 -10.46 -7.98 -13.97
N PHE A 227 -9.45 -7.80 -13.12
CA PHE A 227 -8.10 -7.34 -13.53
C PHE A 227 -7.20 -8.44 -14.10
N ILE A 228 -7.58 -9.72 -14.02
CA ILE A 228 -6.75 -10.84 -14.50
C ILE A 228 -6.29 -10.71 -15.96
N PRO A 229 -7.08 -10.19 -16.94
CA PRO A 229 -6.58 -9.93 -18.30
C PRO A 229 -5.41 -8.93 -18.33
N ASP A 230 -5.39 -7.94 -17.44
CA ASP A 230 -4.31 -6.96 -17.33
C ASP A 230 -3.12 -7.49 -16.54
N VAL A 231 -3.35 -8.26 -15.46
CA VAL A 231 -2.27 -8.99 -14.76
C VAL A 231 -1.58 -9.98 -15.72
N LYS A 232 -2.34 -10.71 -16.56
CA LYS A 232 -1.81 -11.57 -17.62
C LYS A 232 -1.07 -10.81 -18.72
N ARG A 233 -1.30 -9.50 -18.91
CA ARG A 233 -0.47 -8.63 -19.78
C ARG A 233 0.82 -8.25 -19.07
N ILE A 234 0.74 -7.77 -17.83
CA ILE A 234 1.88 -7.34 -17.01
C ILE A 234 2.94 -8.45 -16.87
N ILE A 235 2.50 -9.67 -16.55
CA ILE A 235 3.40 -10.84 -16.37
C ILE A 235 4.07 -11.29 -17.68
N ARG A 236 3.54 -10.90 -18.85
CA ARG A 236 4.18 -11.11 -20.17
C ARG A 236 5.21 -10.04 -20.51
N TYR A 237 5.33 -8.98 -19.72
CA TYR A 237 6.33 -7.92 -19.87
C TYR A 237 7.47 -8.01 -18.85
N THR A 238 7.35 -8.86 -17.83
CA THR A 238 8.44 -9.24 -16.92
C THR A 238 9.26 -10.41 -17.47
N PRO A 239 10.48 -10.68 -16.96
CA PRO A 239 11.19 -11.95 -17.17
C PRO A 239 10.31 -13.17 -16.87
N LYS A 240 10.71 -14.36 -17.34
CA LYS A 240 9.91 -15.58 -17.12
C LYS A 240 9.91 -16.01 -15.65
N LYS A 241 9.02 -16.93 -15.29
CA LYS A 241 8.92 -17.44 -13.91
C LYS A 241 10.12 -18.30 -13.48
N GLU A 242 10.94 -18.73 -14.44
CA GLU A 242 12.22 -19.40 -14.21
C GLU A 242 13.40 -18.41 -14.10
N GLU A 243 13.15 -17.11 -14.28
CA GLU A 243 14.15 -16.02 -14.35
C GLU A 243 13.90 -14.92 -13.30
N ARG A 244 12.86 -15.07 -12.46
CA ARG A 244 12.44 -14.14 -11.39
C ARG A 244 11.86 -14.93 -10.22
N GLN A 245 11.86 -14.35 -9.03
CA GLN A 245 11.08 -14.86 -7.89
C GLN A 245 9.65 -14.32 -7.95
N THR A 246 8.63 -15.12 -7.60
CA THR A 246 7.21 -14.74 -7.62
C THR A 246 6.50 -15.08 -6.31
N PHE A 247 5.86 -14.08 -5.70
CA PHE A 247 5.02 -14.23 -4.51
C PHE A 247 3.55 -13.93 -4.84
N LEU A 248 2.65 -14.85 -4.54
CA LEU A 248 1.20 -14.65 -4.67
C LEU A 248 0.54 -14.75 -3.31
N PHE A 249 -0.19 -13.71 -2.92
CA PHE A 249 -0.96 -13.66 -1.69
C PHE A 249 -2.46 -13.49 -1.96
N SER A 250 -3.25 -14.27 -1.23
CA SER A 250 -4.71 -14.33 -1.35
C SER A 250 -5.32 -14.52 0.05
N ALA A 251 -6.54 -14.06 0.26
CA ALA A 251 -7.39 -14.48 1.37
C ALA A 251 -8.05 -15.83 1.10
N THR A 252 -8.46 -16.10 -0.15
CA THR A 252 -9.05 -17.37 -0.59
C THR A 252 -8.20 -18.11 -1.63
N PHE A 253 -8.26 -19.45 -1.58
CA PHE A 253 -7.67 -20.37 -2.56
C PHE A 253 -8.79 -21.10 -3.30
N THR A 254 -9.42 -20.41 -4.26
CA THR A 254 -10.32 -21.04 -5.24
C THR A 254 -9.52 -21.76 -6.32
N ASP A 255 -10.17 -22.66 -7.07
CA ASP A 255 -9.53 -23.33 -8.21
C ASP A 255 -8.95 -22.32 -9.22
N ASP A 256 -9.61 -21.19 -9.48
CA ASP A 256 -9.07 -20.12 -10.31
C ASP A 256 -7.76 -19.55 -9.75
N ILE A 257 -7.66 -19.32 -8.44
CA ILE A 257 -6.44 -18.79 -7.82
C ILE A 257 -5.30 -19.80 -7.84
N LEU A 258 -5.57 -21.09 -7.61
CA LEU A 258 -4.57 -22.16 -7.73
C LEU A 258 -4.11 -22.38 -9.19
N ASN A 259 -5.02 -22.25 -10.15
CA ASN A 259 -4.71 -22.26 -11.58
C ASN A 259 -3.87 -21.04 -12.00
N LEU A 260 -4.12 -19.85 -11.44
CA LEU A 260 -3.32 -18.65 -11.71
C LEU A 260 -1.94 -18.73 -11.04
N ALA A 261 -1.87 -19.24 -9.81
CA ALA A 261 -0.61 -19.48 -9.11
C ALA A 261 0.33 -20.39 -9.91
N SER A 262 -0.10 -21.61 -10.24
CA SER A 262 0.69 -22.58 -11.01
C SER A 262 1.15 -22.06 -12.40
N GLN A 263 0.38 -21.17 -13.03
CA GLN A 263 0.77 -20.46 -14.26
C GLN A 263 1.88 -19.42 -14.05
N TRP A 264 2.01 -18.84 -12.85
CA TRP A 264 2.82 -17.64 -12.60
C TRP A 264 4.03 -17.86 -11.69
N THR A 265 4.03 -18.88 -10.83
CA THR A 265 5.14 -19.24 -9.93
C THR A 265 5.88 -20.49 -10.39
N LEU A 266 7.16 -20.65 -10.04
CA LEU A 266 7.92 -21.89 -10.19
C LEU A 266 7.96 -22.65 -8.84
N ASP A 267 7.43 -23.88 -8.83
CA ASP A 267 7.44 -24.83 -7.70
C ASP A 267 7.26 -24.20 -6.29
N PRO A 268 6.19 -23.39 -6.07
CA PRO A 268 6.07 -22.55 -4.89
C PRO A 268 5.79 -23.32 -3.60
N ALA A 269 6.36 -22.83 -2.51
CA ALA A 269 5.89 -23.20 -1.18
C ALA A 269 4.45 -22.70 -0.98
N HIS A 270 3.53 -23.62 -0.68
CA HIS A 270 2.16 -23.27 -0.30
C HIS A 270 2.12 -23.06 1.21
N VAL A 271 1.73 -21.86 1.64
CA VAL A 271 1.64 -21.48 3.06
C VAL A 271 0.19 -21.09 3.35
N GLU A 272 -0.55 -22.01 3.93
CA GLU A 272 -1.86 -21.71 4.50
C GLU A 272 -1.72 -21.42 5.99
N ILE A 273 -2.01 -20.18 6.39
CA ILE A 273 -2.25 -19.87 7.80
C ILE A 273 -3.75 -20.02 8.04
N GLU A 274 -4.12 -21.10 8.73
CA GLU A 274 -5.47 -21.24 9.26
C GLU A 274 -5.79 -20.00 10.10
N VAL A 275 -6.91 -19.35 9.78
CA VAL A 275 -7.50 -18.35 10.69
C VAL A 275 -8.10 -19.15 11.82
N THR A 276 -7.34 -19.33 12.92
CA THR A 276 -7.91 -19.92 14.13
C THR A 276 -9.12 -19.10 14.54
N VAL A 277 -10.21 -19.79 14.94
CA VAL A 277 -11.50 -19.17 15.28
C VAL A 277 -11.35 -18.09 16.36
N GLU A 278 -10.27 -18.14 17.15
CA GLU A 278 -9.79 -17.10 18.06
C GLU A 278 -9.79 -15.69 17.44
N ASN A 279 -9.38 -15.53 16.17
CA ASN A 279 -9.39 -14.23 15.47
C ASN A 279 -10.82 -13.75 15.09
N GLN A 280 -11.82 -14.63 15.11
CA GLN A 280 -13.24 -14.28 15.00
C GLN A 280 -13.89 -14.14 16.39
N ALA A 281 -13.40 -14.87 17.40
CA ALA A 281 -13.93 -14.86 18.77
C ALA A 281 -13.68 -13.54 19.52
N ASP A 282 -12.71 -12.73 19.09
CA ASP A 282 -12.54 -11.35 19.55
C ASP A 282 -13.49 -10.34 18.86
N ILE A 283 -14.36 -10.77 17.94
CA ILE A 283 -15.44 -9.95 17.35
C ILE A 283 -16.80 -10.40 17.92
N ASP A 284 -17.42 -9.54 18.72
CA ASP A 284 -18.81 -9.68 19.16
C ASP A 284 -19.75 -9.43 17.97
N GLN A 285 -20.24 -10.52 17.36
CA GLN A 285 -21.13 -10.48 16.21
C GLN A 285 -22.59 -10.57 16.63
N ARG A 286 -23.37 -9.53 16.32
CA ARG A 286 -24.79 -9.39 16.69
C ARG A 286 -25.64 -9.23 15.43
N VAL A 287 -26.77 -9.93 15.35
CA VAL A 287 -27.79 -9.70 14.31
C VAL A 287 -29.03 -9.07 14.94
N TYR A 288 -29.44 -7.93 14.41
CA TYR A 288 -30.69 -7.25 14.78
C TYR A 288 -31.75 -7.50 13.71
N LEU A 289 -32.83 -8.20 14.10
CA LEU A 289 -34.01 -8.42 13.28
C LEU A 289 -34.90 -7.16 13.33
N VAL A 290 -35.00 -6.46 12.19
CA VAL A 290 -35.62 -5.12 12.08
C VAL A 290 -36.20 -4.95 10.68
N SER A 291 -37.36 -4.27 10.54
CA SER A 291 -37.94 -4.01 9.22
C SER A 291 -37.05 -3.08 8.38
N ASP A 292 -37.09 -3.20 7.06
CA ASP A 292 -36.34 -2.33 6.15
C ASP A 292 -36.67 -0.83 6.31
N ASP A 293 -37.90 -0.50 6.72
CA ASP A 293 -38.32 0.87 7.04
C ASP A 293 -37.69 1.39 8.35
N ASP A 294 -37.66 0.57 9.41
CA ASP A 294 -37.18 0.98 10.75
C ASP A 294 -35.64 1.09 10.83
N LYS A 295 -34.89 0.41 9.95
CA LYS A 295 -33.42 0.42 9.93
C LYS A 295 -32.79 1.82 10.00
N GLN A 296 -33.42 2.83 9.38
CA GLN A 296 -32.92 4.21 9.42
C GLN A 296 -32.97 4.79 10.84
N ARG A 297 -34.05 4.53 11.57
CA ARG A 297 -34.25 5.00 12.95
C ARG A 297 -33.35 4.23 13.91
N LEU A 298 -33.22 2.91 13.73
CA LEU A 298 -32.27 2.07 14.46
C LEU A 298 -30.82 2.56 14.30
N LEU A 299 -30.38 2.86 13.07
CA LEU A 299 -29.02 3.36 12.81
C LEU A 299 -28.74 4.67 13.55
N VAL A 300 -29.66 5.64 13.44
CA VAL A 300 -29.51 6.95 14.10
C VAL A 300 -29.48 6.79 15.62
N ASN A 301 -30.40 6.01 16.20
CA ASN A 301 -30.47 5.80 17.63
C ASN A 301 -29.21 5.11 18.18
N LEU A 302 -28.71 4.06 17.52
CA LEU A 302 -27.45 3.40 17.90
C LEU A 302 -26.27 4.38 17.90
N LEU A 303 -26.11 5.19 16.84
CA LEU A 303 -24.98 6.11 16.70
C LEU A 303 -25.05 7.35 17.64
N GLN A 304 -26.23 7.62 18.23
CA GLN A 304 -26.45 8.74 19.17
C GLN A 304 -26.49 8.30 20.65
N GLN A 305 -26.97 7.09 20.94
CA GLN A 305 -27.15 6.60 22.31
C GLN A 305 -25.95 5.81 22.82
N GLU A 306 -25.24 5.09 21.94
CA GLU A 306 -24.02 4.34 22.29
C GLU A 306 -22.76 5.19 22.11
N SER A 307 -21.75 4.96 22.96
CA SER A 307 -20.48 5.71 22.94
C SER A 307 -19.50 5.19 21.89
N PHE A 308 -19.89 5.19 20.62
CA PHE A 308 -19.05 4.69 19.52
C PHE A 308 -18.10 5.77 18.98
N GLU A 309 -16.79 5.53 19.02
CA GLU A 309 -15.78 6.50 18.54
C GLU A 309 -15.48 6.40 17.03
N ARG A 310 -15.39 5.18 16.49
CA ARG A 310 -14.98 4.91 15.10
C ARG A 310 -15.82 3.76 14.52
N VAL A 311 -16.79 4.09 13.68
CA VAL A 311 -17.77 3.15 13.11
C VAL A 311 -17.66 3.10 11.59
N MET A 312 -17.59 1.90 11.01
CA MET A 312 -17.83 1.70 9.58
C MET A 312 -19.27 1.24 9.36
N VAL A 313 -20.00 1.89 8.44
CA VAL A 313 -21.36 1.50 8.05
C VAL A 313 -21.34 1.04 6.59
N PHE A 314 -21.68 -0.22 6.35
CA PHE A 314 -21.69 -0.80 5.00
C PHE A 314 -23.10 -0.91 4.42
N GLY A 315 -23.24 -0.54 3.15
CA GLY A 315 -24.45 -0.75 2.36
C GLY A 315 -24.12 -1.06 0.89
N ASN A 316 -24.84 -1.99 0.28
CA ASN A 316 -24.44 -2.59 -1.01
C ASN A 316 -24.49 -1.57 -2.18
N ARG A 317 -25.41 -0.59 -2.13
CA ARG A 317 -25.71 0.36 -3.22
C ARG A 317 -25.13 1.76 -2.95
N ARG A 318 -24.60 2.43 -3.99
CA ARG A 318 -24.02 3.79 -3.86
C ARG A 318 -25.06 4.87 -3.49
N ASP A 319 -26.29 4.74 -3.95
CA ASP A 319 -27.36 5.68 -3.62
C ASP A 319 -27.84 5.50 -2.17
N LEU A 320 -27.89 4.25 -1.67
CA LEU A 320 -28.12 3.94 -0.26
C LEU A 320 -27.03 4.57 0.62
N VAL A 321 -25.75 4.33 0.31
CA VAL A 321 -24.62 4.93 1.05
C VAL A 321 -24.70 6.47 1.08
N ARG A 322 -25.14 7.10 -0.01
CA ARG A 322 -25.38 8.56 -0.05
C ARG A 322 -26.57 8.99 0.81
N LYS A 323 -27.69 8.26 0.77
CA LYS A 323 -28.87 8.52 1.64
C LYS A 323 -28.51 8.41 3.12
N LEU A 324 -27.67 7.44 3.50
CA LEU A 324 -27.20 7.26 4.87
C LEU A 324 -26.24 8.38 5.32
N ASP A 325 -25.32 8.83 4.47
CA ASP A 325 -24.46 10.00 4.73
C ASP A 325 -25.29 11.29 4.91
N ASP A 326 -26.32 11.50 4.09
CA ASP A 326 -27.28 12.62 4.23
C ASP A 326 -28.18 12.50 5.48
N LEU A 327 -28.61 11.29 5.85
CA LEU A 327 -29.42 11.00 7.03
C LEU A 327 -28.64 11.32 8.31
N LEU A 328 -27.43 10.79 8.42
CA LEU A 328 -26.59 10.92 9.61
C LEU A 328 -26.11 12.37 9.82
N LYS A 329 -25.85 13.14 8.75
CA LYS A 329 -25.60 14.58 8.83
C LYS A 329 -26.78 15.36 9.40
N LYS A 330 -28.01 15.02 9.01
CA LYS A 330 -29.24 15.64 9.56
C LYS A 330 -29.47 15.26 11.03
N ALA A 331 -29.02 14.08 11.43
CA ALA A 331 -29.00 13.63 12.82
C ALA A 331 -27.83 14.21 13.65
N GLY A 332 -26.97 15.07 13.08
CA GLY A 332 -25.85 15.71 13.79
C GLY A 332 -24.65 14.79 14.04
N VAL A 333 -24.61 13.59 13.46
CA VAL A 333 -23.52 12.61 13.59
C VAL A 333 -22.33 13.06 12.73
N SER A 334 -21.10 12.96 13.25
CA SER A 334 -19.89 13.27 12.48
C SER A 334 -19.60 12.16 11.48
N VAL A 335 -20.00 12.35 10.21
CA VAL A 335 -20.04 11.29 9.19
C VAL A 335 -19.45 11.71 7.85
N ALA A 336 -18.82 10.75 7.16
CA ALA A 336 -18.42 10.90 5.76
C ALA A 336 -18.65 9.63 4.92
N MET A 337 -19.10 9.83 3.69
CA MET A 337 -19.16 8.80 2.64
C MET A 337 -17.79 8.50 2.03
N LEU A 338 -17.48 7.20 1.87
CA LEU A 338 -16.52 6.67 0.91
C LEU A 338 -17.25 5.98 -0.24
N SER A 339 -17.20 6.59 -1.43
CA SER A 339 -17.66 5.99 -2.68
C SER A 339 -16.65 6.23 -3.80
N GLY A 340 -16.84 5.54 -4.93
CA GLY A 340 -16.01 5.74 -6.13
C GLY A 340 -16.14 7.14 -6.76
N ASP A 341 -17.10 7.94 -6.31
CA ASP A 341 -17.38 9.28 -6.81
C ASP A 341 -16.53 10.36 -6.08
N VAL A 342 -15.90 10.02 -4.94
CA VAL A 342 -15.11 10.95 -4.12
C VAL A 342 -13.69 11.14 -4.69
N PRO A 343 -13.22 12.39 -4.92
CA PRO A 343 -11.87 12.65 -5.43
C PRO A 343 -10.76 12.09 -4.51
N GLN A 344 -9.71 11.49 -5.08
CA GLN A 344 -8.70 10.74 -4.32
C GLN A 344 -8.05 11.56 -3.19
N GLY A 345 -7.73 12.84 -3.43
CA GLY A 345 -7.13 13.72 -2.41
C GLY A 345 -8.08 14.12 -1.27
N GLN A 346 -9.40 14.00 -1.47
CA GLN A 346 -10.40 14.12 -0.41
C GLN A 346 -10.59 12.77 0.29
N ARG A 347 -10.66 11.68 -0.48
CA ARG A 347 -10.76 10.29 0.01
C ARG A 347 -9.63 9.93 0.97
N ILE A 348 -8.38 10.37 0.71
CA ILE A 348 -7.24 10.20 1.64
C ILE A 348 -7.46 10.99 2.93
N LYS A 349 -7.80 12.28 2.84
CA LYS A 349 -8.05 13.12 4.03
C LYS A 349 -9.19 12.58 4.91
N THR A 350 -10.29 12.15 4.31
CA THR A 350 -11.41 11.51 5.01
C THR A 350 -10.96 10.26 5.80
N LEU A 351 -9.98 9.51 5.30
CA LEU A 351 -9.41 8.36 6.00
C LEU A 351 -8.43 8.75 7.10
N GLU A 352 -7.72 9.86 6.95
CA GLU A 352 -6.86 10.44 7.98
C GLU A 352 -7.71 10.98 9.13
N SER A 353 -8.69 11.86 8.85
CA SER A 353 -9.67 12.38 9.82
C SER A 353 -10.50 11.29 10.52
N PHE A 354 -10.79 10.15 9.87
CA PHE A 354 -11.47 9.01 10.52
C PHE A 354 -10.54 8.23 11.46
N ARG A 355 -9.27 8.01 11.08
CA ARG A 355 -8.26 7.41 11.97
C ARG A 355 -7.96 8.30 13.18
N GLU A 356 -7.94 9.63 12.97
CA GLU A 356 -7.70 10.64 14.02
C GLU A 356 -8.94 10.92 14.89
N GLY A 357 -10.10 10.33 14.58
CA GLY A 357 -11.33 10.44 15.37
C GLY A 357 -12.13 11.74 15.17
N GLU A 358 -11.76 12.59 14.20
CA GLU A 358 -12.56 13.76 13.81
C GLU A 358 -13.91 13.35 13.18
N ILE A 359 -13.90 12.22 12.47
CA ILE A 359 -15.07 11.60 11.84
C ILE A 359 -15.42 10.35 12.64
N GLN A 360 -16.62 10.33 13.23
CA GLN A 360 -17.13 9.22 14.04
C GLN A 360 -17.57 8.04 13.16
N VAL A 361 -18.16 8.33 12.00
CA VAL A 361 -18.84 7.34 11.15
C VAL A 361 -18.40 7.42 9.69
N LEU A 362 -18.10 6.28 9.10
CA LEU A 362 -17.61 6.14 7.73
C LEU A 362 -18.54 5.22 6.92
N VAL A 363 -19.35 5.80 6.04
CA VAL A 363 -20.34 5.04 5.24
C VAL A 363 -19.72 4.60 3.92
N ALA A 364 -19.74 3.31 3.59
CA ALA A 364 -19.06 2.76 2.41
C ALA A 364 -19.86 1.67 1.69
N THR A 365 -19.59 1.48 0.40
CA THR A 365 -19.87 0.21 -0.30
C THR A 365 -18.64 -0.70 -0.24
N ASP A 366 -18.81 -2.00 -0.46
CA ASP A 366 -17.73 -2.99 -0.49
C ASP A 366 -16.58 -2.58 -1.41
N VAL A 367 -16.90 -2.28 -2.68
CA VAL A 367 -15.93 -1.80 -3.68
C VAL A 367 -15.15 -0.56 -3.20
N ALA A 368 -15.77 0.30 -2.39
CA ALA A 368 -15.15 1.52 -1.87
C ALA A 368 -14.37 1.32 -0.56
N GLY A 369 -14.72 0.32 0.26
CA GLY A 369 -14.11 0.02 1.56
C GLY A 369 -13.09 -1.12 1.57
N ARG A 370 -13.22 -2.13 0.68
CA ARG A 370 -12.23 -3.19 0.47
C ARG A 370 -10.86 -2.56 0.15
N GLY A 371 -9.77 -3.17 0.64
CA GLY A 371 -8.39 -2.69 0.41
C GLY A 371 -8.01 -1.39 1.12
N ILE A 372 -8.87 -0.85 1.99
CA ILE A 372 -8.47 0.20 2.92
C ILE A 372 -8.02 -0.47 4.22
N HIS A 373 -6.76 -0.23 4.61
CA HIS A 373 -6.23 -0.66 5.90
C HIS A 373 -6.60 0.35 6.98
N ILE A 374 -7.86 0.33 7.43
CA ILE A 374 -8.27 1.11 8.59
C ILE A 374 -7.94 0.27 9.83
N GLU A 375 -7.08 0.80 10.67
CA GLU A 375 -6.81 0.31 12.03
C GLU A 375 -7.83 0.93 13.00
N ASP A 376 -7.98 0.33 14.18
CA ASP A 376 -8.77 0.87 15.30
C ASP A 376 -10.26 1.17 15.04
N VAL A 377 -10.86 0.53 14.02
CA VAL A 377 -12.32 0.52 13.83
C VAL A 377 -12.97 -0.20 15.02
N SER A 378 -13.73 0.53 15.83
CA SER A 378 -14.38 -0.04 17.02
C SER A 378 -15.60 -0.91 16.68
N HIS A 379 -16.40 -0.47 15.70
CA HIS A 379 -17.68 -1.08 15.35
C HIS A 379 -17.86 -1.18 13.83
N VAL A 380 -18.39 -2.30 13.35
CA VAL A 380 -18.79 -2.51 11.94
C VAL A 380 -20.29 -2.77 11.86
N ILE A 381 -21.04 -1.84 11.28
CA ILE A 381 -22.48 -1.96 11.06
C ILE A 381 -22.74 -2.40 9.61
N ASN A 382 -23.32 -3.59 9.41
CA ASN A 382 -23.90 -4.00 8.14
C ASN A 382 -25.34 -3.48 8.09
N TYR A 383 -25.59 -2.39 7.36
CA TYR A 383 -26.93 -1.83 7.19
C TYR A 383 -27.78 -2.66 6.20
N THR A 384 -27.10 -3.23 5.19
CA THR A 384 -27.57 -4.38 4.42
C THR A 384 -26.52 -5.48 4.51
N LEU A 385 -26.90 -6.76 4.53
CA LEU A 385 -25.95 -7.86 4.35
C LEU A 385 -25.39 -7.85 2.91
N PRO A 386 -24.14 -8.30 2.70
CA PRO A 386 -23.61 -8.49 1.36
C PRO A 386 -24.28 -9.71 0.68
N GLU A 387 -24.38 -9.64 -0.65
CA GLU A 387 -24.82 -10.78 -1.48
C GLU A 387 -23.76 -11.90 -1.53
N ASP A 388 -22.49 -11.55 -1.33
CA ASP A 388 -21.35 -12.48 -1.29
C ASP A 388 -20.93 -12.74 0.18
N PRO A 389 -20.97 -14.00 0.66
CA PRO A 389 -20.50 -14.36 2.00
C PRO A 389 -19.02 -14.00 2.30
N GLU A 390 -18.16 -13.95 1.28
CA GLU A 390 -16.76 -13.55 1.43
C GLU A 390 -16.66 -12.06 1.82
N ASP A 391 -17.57 -11.21 1.30
CA ASP A 391 -17.63 -9.79 1.69
C ASP A 391 -18.05 -9.61 3.16
N TYR A 392 -18.87 -10.49 3.73
CA TYR A 392 -19.24 -10.40 5.14
C TYR A 392 -18.00 -10.49 6.04
N VAL A 393 -17.15 -11.49 5.79
CA VAL A 393 -15.88 -11.67 6.51
C VAL A 393 -14.95 -10.48 6.26
N HIS A 394 -14.89 -9.96 5.03
CA HIS A 394 -14.09 -8.78 4.70
C HIS A 394 -14.57 -7.46 5.34
N ARG A 395 -15.88 -7.35 5.67
CA ARG A 395 -16.46 -6.22 6.41
C ARG A 395 -16.20 -6.35 7.90
N ILE A 396 -16.55 -7.47 8.55
CA ILE A 396 -16.36 -7.63 10.00
C ILE A 396 -14.86 -7.55 10.35
N GLY A 397 -13.99 -8.11 9.50
CA GLY A 397 -12.53 -8.01 9.61
C GLY A 397 -11.93 -6.60 9.41
N ARG A 398 -12.74 -5.53 9.40
CA ARG A 398 -12.25 -4.16 9.62
C ARG A 398 -12.06 -3.85 11.12
N THR A 399 -12.82 -4.48 12.00
CA THR A 399 -12.62 -4.46 13.46
C THR A 399 -11.89 -5.74 13.94
N GLY A 400 -11.69 -5.93 15.25
CA GLY A 400 -11.12 -7.14 15.84
C GLY A 400 -9.61 -7.36 15.59
N ARG A 401 -8.86 -6.30 15.25
CA ARG A 401 -7.48 -6.42 14.76
C ARG A 401 -6.45 -6.39 15.90
N ALA A 402 -5.36 -7.14 15.71
CA ALA A 402 -4.18 -7.15 16.59
C ALA A 402 -4.46 -7.47 18.08
N GLY A 403 -5.52 -8.22 18.38
CA GLY A 403 -5.93 -8.55 19.75
C GLY A 403 -6.74 -7.46 20.46
N ALA A 404 -7.18 -6.42 19.75
CA ALA A 404 -8.21 -5.52 20.22
C ALA A 404 -9.60 -6.13 19.93
N LYS A 405 -10.50 -6.09 20.92
CA LYS A 405 -11.88 -6.56 20.74
C LYS A 405 -12.65 -5.66 19.78
N GLY A 406 -13.41 -6.30 18.88
CA GLY A 406 -14.30 -5.64 17.94
C GLY A 406 -15.76 -5.98 18.19
N VAL A 407 -16.65 -5.20 17.58
CA VAL A 407 -18.08 -5.49 17.53
C VAL A 407 -18.57 -5.37 16.09
N SER A 408 -19.36 -6.33 15.61
CA SER A 408 -20.14 -6.16 14.39
C SER A 408 -21.64 -6.29 14.68
N ILE A 409 -22.41 -5.33 14.17
CA ILE A 409 -23.86 -5.30 14.26
C ILE A 409 -24.38 -5.43 12.83
N SER A 410 -25.24 -6.40 12.57
CA SER A 410 -25.85 -6.59 11.25
C SER A 410 -27.35 -6.42 11.34
N PHE A 411 -27.91 -5.54 10.53
CA PHE A 411 -29.36 -5.43 10.39
C PHE A 411 -29.83 -6.47 9.38
N VAL A 412 -30.89 -7.18 9.71
CA VAL A 412 -31.53 -8.15 8.82
C VAL A 412 -33.01 -7.82 8.74
N GLY A 413 -33.40 -7.28 7.58
CA GLY A 413 -34.77 -7.02 7.19
C GLY A 413 -35.22 -7.94 6.07
N GLU A 414 -36.30 -7.53 5.40
CA GLU A 414 -36.96 -8.28 4.33
C GLU A 414 -36.05 -8.49 3.10
N GLU A 415 -35.24 -7.50 2.70
CA GLU A 415 -34.25 -7.64 1.61
C GLU A 415 -33.07 -8.58 1.98
N ASP A 416 -32.61 -8.64 3.24
CA ASP A 416 -31.38 -9.39 3.62
C ASP A 416 -31.59 -10.86 3.97
N ALA A 417 -32.84 -11.27 4.28
CA ALA A 417 -33.14 -12.57 4.88
C ALA A 417 -32.67 -13.78 4.04
N PHE A 418 -32.45 -13.59 2.73
CA PHE A 418 -31.92 -14.59 1.82
C PHE A 418 -30.39 -14.75 1.87
N SER A 419 -29.65 -13.70 2.25
CA SER A 419 -28.18 -13.71 2.33
C SER A 419 -27.67 -14.33 3.63
N LEU A 420 -28.40 -14.16 4.74
CA LEU A 420 -28.01 -14.65 6.06
C LEU A 420 -27.68 -16.17 6.07
N PRO A 421 -28.48 -17.08 5.48
CA PRO A 421 -28.17 -18.51 5.45
C PRO A 421 -26.95 -18.89 4.60
N GLU A 422 -26.42 -18.00 3.76
CA GLU A 422 -25.19 -18.20 2.99
C GLU A 422 -23.96 -17.71 3.74
N ILE A 423 -24.10 -16.59 4.43
CA ILE A 423 -23.11 -16.09 5.38
C ILE A 423 -22.85 -17.11 6.50
N GLU A 424 -23.90 -17.63 7.15
CA GLU A 424 -23.78 -18.66 8.19
C GLU A 424 -23.12 -19.95 7.67
N ARG A 425 -23.44 -20.38 6.44
CA ARG A 425 -22.80 -21.53 5.78
C ARG A 425 -21.31 -21.30 5.52
N TYR A 426 -20.92 -20.08 5.16
CA TYR A 426 -19.54 -19.72 4.83
C TYR A 426 -18.66 -19.56 6.07
N ILE A 427 -19.17 -18.94 7.14
CA ILE A 427 -18.45 -18.83 8.42
C ILE A 427 -18.51 -20.12 9.26
N ASN A 428 -19.36 -21.08 8.87
CA ASN A 428 -19.61 -22.34 9.57
C ASN A 428 -20.06 -22.15 11.04
N ASP A 429 -20.86 -21.11 11.29
CA ASP A 429 -21.41 -20.76 12.60
C ASP A 429 -22.79 -20.09 12.47
N LYS A 430 -23.55 -20.01 13.56
CA LYS A 430 -24.88 -19.42 13.63
C LYS A 430 -24.85 -18.04 14.27
N LEU A 431 -25.33 -17.03 13.54
CA LEU A 431 -25.29 -15.66 14.02
C LEU A 431 -26.44 -15.39 15.03
N PRO A 432 -26.17 -14.84 16.22
CA PRO A 432 -27.18 -14.64 17.24
C PRO A 432 -28.14 -13.52 16.84
N CYS A 433 -29.30 -13.94 16.32
CA CYS A 433 -30.40 -13.06 15.94
C CYS A 433 -31.21 -12.67 17.17
N VAL A 434 -31.24 -11.37 17.47
CA VAL A 434 -32.03 -10.76 18.54
C VAL A 434 -32.83 -9.58 17.99
N HIS A 435 -33.84 -9.10 18.73
CA HIS A 435 -34.46 -7.82 18.41
C HIS A 435 -33.61 -6.66 18.95
N PRO A 436 -33.68 -5.46 18.32
CA PRO A 436 -33.11 -4.24 18.87
C PRO A 436 -33.55 -3.97 20.31
N PRO A 437 -32.69 -3.33 21.14
CA PRO A 437 -33.06 -2.87 22.48
C PRO A 437 -34.30 -1.97 22.49
N GLU A 438 -35.09 -2.05 23.56
CA GLU A 438 -36.29 -1.22 23.74
C GLU A 438 -35.94 0.29 23.66
N GLY A 439 -36.71 1.03 22.87
CA GLY A 439 -36.48 2.47 22.64
C GLY A 439 -35.54 2.81 21.48
N MET A 440 -34.87 1.82 20.85
CA MET A 440 -34.06 2.06 19.64
C MET A 440 -34.86 2.03 18.32
N LEU A 441 -36.12 1.58 18.35
CA LEU A 441 -37.02 1.52 17.18
C LEU A 441 -38.00 2.68 17.10
#